data_AF-A0A816W7E9-F1
#
_entry.id   AF-A0A816W7E9-F1
#
_cell.length_a   1.000
_cell.length_b   1.000
_cell.length_c   1.000
_cell.angle_alpha   90.00
_cell.angle_beta   90.00
_cell.angle_gamma   90.00
#
_symmetry.space_group_name_H-M   'P 1'
#
loop_
_entity.id
_entity.type
_entity.pdbx_description
1 polymer ?
#
loop_
_entity_poly.entity_id
_entity_poly.type
_entity_poly.pdbx_seq_one_letter_code
_entity_poly.pdbx_strand_id
1 'polypeptide(L)'
;MDVFGNDEYDFKMFGTTVTVPNADIAKIMYYLDCICIVIDYNDNDINRYRNYSNWANMSNYEDRLIYLLALALSPDELENKVFFESPELCPTTNNQFYEIGQIKNLLVVAPSIIIGGRSRQVKKIMAYESIWLQRNYYEPMLRLQRRFSPGDDDDNDDDDDDDDDDDDDDDDDDNNDNYNYTTSSSSTCVIS
;
A
#
# COMPACT_ATOMS: atom_id res chain seq x y z
N MET A 1 2.74 -54.33 -17.59
CA MET A 1 2.70 -53.39 -18.73
C MET A 1 2.33 -52.09 -18.09
N ASP A 2 3.35 -51.37 -17.63
CA ASP A 2 3.18 -50.13 -16.85
C ASP A 2 4.03 -49.09 -17.54
N VAL A 3 3.36 -48.36 -18.42
CA VAL A 3 3.90 -47.20 -19.12
C VAL A 3 3.50 -46.00 -18.27
N PHE A 4 4.23 -45.75 -17.20
CA PHE A 4 4.24 -44.42 -16.61
C PHE A 4 5.15 -43.59 -17.49
N GLY A 5 4.53 -42.88 -18.44
CA GLY A 5 5.20 -41.81 -19.15
C GLY A 5 5.65 -40.80 -18.11
N ASN A 6 6.95 -40.76 -17.86
CA ASN A 6 7.58 -39.57 -17.33
C ASN A 6 7.51 -38.52 -18.43
N ASP A 7 6.35 -37.90 -18.57
CA ASP A 7 6.27 -36.62 -19.25
C ASP A 7 6.97 -35.63 -18.30
N GLU A 8 8.29 -35.61 -18.40
CA GLU A 8 9.14 -34.55 -17.90
C GLU A 8 8.70 -33.30 -18.67
N TYR A 9 7.71 -32.61 -18.13
CA TYR A 9 7.24 -31.36 -18.68
C TYR A 9 8.44 -30.41 -18.68
N ASP A 10 9.00 -30.17 -19.87
CA ASP A 10 10.11 -29.24 -20.10
C ASP A 10 9.58 -27.81 -19.97
N PHE A 11 9.26 -27.44 -18.73
CA PHE A 11 8.96 -26.07 -18.37
C PHE A 11 10.31 -25.32 -18.32
N LYS A 12 10.64 -24.60 -19.38
CA LYS A 12 11.58 -23.47 -19.32
C LYS A 12 11.18 -22.52 -18.18
N MET A 13 11.82 -22.71 -17.04
CA MET A 13 11.67 -21.84 -15.87
C MET A 13 12.30 -20.48 -16.15
N PHE A 14 11.65 -19.43 -15.67
CA PHE A 14 12.18 -18.07 -15.72
C PHE A 14 12.34 -17.49 -14.32
N GLY A 15 13.37 -16.67 -14.14
CA GLY A 15 13.66 -15.97 -12.90
C GLY A 15 15.08 -16.20 -12.43
N THR A 16 15.48 -15.41 -11.45
CA THR A 16 16.71 -15.57 -10.69
C THR A 16 16.35 -15.70 -9.22
N THR A 17 17.07 -16.54 -8.48
CA THR A 17 16.96 -16.54 -7.02
C THR A 17 17.45 -15.19 -6.50
N VAL A 18 16.63 -14.51 -5.70
CA VAL A 18 16.94 -13.20 -5.13
C VAL A 18 16.87 -13.26 -3.61
N THR A 19 17.68 -12.45 -2.95
CA THR A 19 17.57 -12.23 -1.51
C THR A 19 16.82 -10.93 -1.28
N VAL A 20 15.63 -11.01 -0.70
CA VAL A 20 14.81 -9.84 -0.38
C VAL A 20 15.21 -9.33 1.00
N PRO A 21 15.49 -8.03 1.18
CA PRO A 21 15.76 -7.45 2.48
C PRO A 21 14.65 -7.73 3.48
N ASN A 22 14.99 -7.93 4.76
CA ASN A 22 14.00 -8.17 5.82
C ASN A 22 13.35 -6.86 6.31
N ALA A 23 12.78 -6.10 5.39
CA ALA A 23 12.01 -4.89 5.65
C ALA A 23 10.63 -5.02 4.99
N ASP A 24 9.58 -4.53 5.64
CA ASP A 24 8.21 -4.71 5.15
C ASP A 24 7.99 -4.06 3.79
N ILE A 25 8.46 -2.82 3.62
CA ILE A 25 8.40 -2.13 2.33
C ILE A 25 9.19 -2.90 1.26
N ALA A 26 10.40 -3.39 1.56
CA ALA A 26 11.18 -4.16 0.60
C ALA A 26 10.44 -5.42 0.11
N LYS A 27 9.75 -6.12 1.01
CA LYS A 27 8.94 -7.29 0.68
C LYS A 27 7.74 -6.93 -0.19
N ILE A 28 7.05 -5.82 0.09
CA ILE A 28 5.97 -5.31 -0.75
C ILE A 28 6.49 -4.88 -2.13
N MET A 29 7.62 -4.19 -2.20
CA MET A 29 8.24 -3.82 -3.47
C MET A 29 8.63 -5.05 -4.29
N TYR A 30 9.12 -6.12 -3.66
CA TYR A 30 9.39 -7.40 -4.30
C TYR A 30 8.11 -8.09 -4.80
N TYR A 31 7.02 -8.05 -4.03
CA TYR A 31 5.72 -8.51 -4.48
C TYR A 31 5.24 -7.76 -5.73
N LEU A 32 5.34 -6.42 -5.74
CA LEU A 32 5.02 -5.59 -6.91
C LEU A 32 5.92 -5.91 -8.11
N ASP A 33 7.21 -6.19 -7.89
CA ASP A 33 8.13 -6.64 -8.93
C ASP A 33 7.63 -7.93 -9.61
N CYS A 34 7.16 -8.89 -8.82
CA CYS A 34 6.58 -10.14 -9.32
C CYS A 34 5.33 -9.89 -10.18
N ILE A 35 4.46 -8.97 -9.77
CA ILE A 35 3.29 -8.56 -10.57
C ILE A 35 3.72 -7.98 -11.91
N CYS A 36 4.70 -7.07 -11.91
CA CYS A 36 5.19 -6.46 -13.14
C CYS A 36 5.92 -7.44 -14.07
N ILE A 37 6.33 -8.61 -13.58
CA ILE A 37 6.81 -9.72 -14.42
C ILE A 37 5.64 -10.39 -15.15
N VAL A 38 4.53 -10.65 -14.45
CA VAL A 38 3.38 -11.41 -14.99
C VAL A 38 2.43 -10.58 -15.84
N ILE A 39 2.27 -9.28 -15.59
CA ILE A 39 1.36 -8.40 -16.33
C ILE A 39 2.04 -7.13 -16.85
N ASP A 40 1.47 -6.50 -17.87
CA ASP A 40 1.89 -5.21 -18.44
C ASP A 40 1.50 -4.00 -17.57
N TYR A 41 2.05 -3.94 -16.36
CA TYR A 41 1.83 -2.82 -15.47
C TYR A 41 2.86 -1.70 -15.71
N ASN A 42 2.46 -0.66 -16.45
CA ASN A 42 3.31 0.48 -16.85
C ASN A 42 2.80 1.83 -16.32
N ASP A 43 2.09 1.84 -15.19
CA ASP A 43 1.58 3.08 -14.60
C ASP A 43 2.68 3.82 -13.82
N ASN A 44 2.51 5.16 -13.67
CA ASN A 44 3.51 6.11 -13.15
C ASN A 44 4.36 5.57 -11.97
N ASP A 45 5.68 5.75 -12.07
CA ASP A 45 6.71 5.42 -11.08
C ASP A 45 6.82 3.96 -10.61
N ILE A 46 6.12 3.02 -11.26
CA ILE A 46 6.20 1.59 -10.90
C ILE A 46 7.64 1.04 -10.86
N ASN A 47 8.52 1.55 -11.72
CA ASN A 47 9.93 1.15 -11.73
C ASN A 47 10.68 1.52 -10.43
N ARG A 48 10.29 2.63 -9.79
CA ARG A 48 10.82 3.03 -8.49
C ARG A 48 10.25 2.15 -7.38
N TYR A 49 8.95 1.87 -7.43
CA TYR A 49 8.23 1.10 -6.41
C TYR A 49 8.47 -0.42 -6.45
N ARG A 50 9.12 -0.93 -7.49
CA ARG A 50 9.57 -2.33 -7.57
C ARG A 50 11.05 -2.54 -7.22
N ASN A 51 11.81 -1.46 -7.03
CA ASN A 51 13.25 -1.55 -6.73
C ASN A 51 13.48 -1.83 -5.23
N TYR A 52 13.17 -3.05 -4.80
CA TYR A 52 13.28 -3.48 -3.41
C TYR A 52 14.71 -3.44 -2.85
N SER A 53 15.75 -3.40 -3.70
CA SER A 53 17.14 -3.21 -3.26
C SER A 53 17.40 -1.78 -2.76
N ASN A 54 16.58 -0.82 -3.17
CA ASN A 54 16.69 0.60 -2.84
C ASN A 54 15.62 1.07 -1.84
N TRP A 55 14.97 0.14 -1.14
CA TRP A 55 13.85 0.42 -0.22
C TRP A 55 14.19 1.45 0.85
N ALA A 56 15.45 1.48 1.34
CA ALA A 56 15.88 2.37 2.40
C ALA A 56 15.93 3.86 1.99
N ASN A 57 15.86 4.15 0.69
CA ASN A 57 15.88 5.51 0.13
C ASN A 57 14.47 6.02 -0.22
N MET A 58 13.41 5.36 0.26
CA MET A 58 12.03 5.79 0.09
C MET A 58 11.64 6.77 1.20
N SER A 59 10.88 7.81 0.83
CA SER A 59 10.23 8.71 1.79
C SER A 59 8.98 8.08 2.40
N ASN A 60 8.52 8.58 3.56
CA ASN A 60 7.26 8.13 4.18
C ASN A 60 6.05 8.24 3.23
N TYR A 61 6.03 9.29 2.40
CA TYR A 61 4.99 9.46 1.38
C TYR A 61 5.05 8.35 0.32
N GLU A 62 6.24 8.00 -0.16
CA GLU A 62 6.43 6.92 -1.12
C GLU A 62 6.10 5.55 -0.53
N ASP A 63 6.48 5.30 0.72
CA ASP A 63 6.09 4.07 1.43
C ASP A 63 4.56 3.93 1.49
N ARG A 64 3.84 5.03 1.74
CA ARG A 64 2.37 5.05 1.74
C ARG A 64 1.81 4.79 0.35
N LEU A 65 2.40 5.34 -0.71
CA LEU A 65 2.01 5.06 -2.09
C LEU A 65 2.24 3.59 -2.46
N ILE A 66 3.37 3.00 -2.06
CA ILE A 66 3.69 1.58 -2.25
C ILE A 66 2.63 0.71 -1.55
N TYR A 67 2.27 1.05 -0.30
CA TYR A 67 1.24 0.36 0.46
C TYR A 67 -0.14 0.44 -0.22
N LEU A 68 -0.58 1.63 -0.63
CA LEU A 68 -1.87 1.80 -1.33
C LEU A 68 -1.90 1.06 -2.67
N LEU A 69 -0.79 1.05 -3.39
CA LEU A 69 -0.65 0.30 -4.64
C LEU A 69 -0.76 -1.21 -4.39
N ALA A 70 -0.13 -1.73 -3.34
CA ALA A 70 -0.23 -3.14 -2.97
C ALA A 70 -1.63 -3.55 -2.46
N LEU A 71 -2.41 -2.62 -1.90
CA LEU A 71 -3.83 -2.85 -1.63
C LEU A 71 -4.65 -2.97 -2.91
N ALA A 72 -4.43 -2.08 -3.89
CA ALA A 72 -5.12 -2.11 -5.18
C ALA A 72 -4.73 -3.33 -6.04
N LEU A 73 -3.57 -3.92 -5.75
CA LEU A 73 -3.01 -5.10 -6.40
C LEU A 73 -2.95 -6.29 -5.43
N SER A 74 -4.00 -6.50 -4.63
CA SER A 74 -4.04 -7.59 -3.65
C SER A 74 -4.00 -8.98 -4.31
N PRO A 75 -3.61 -10.03 -3.58
CA PRO A 75 -3.63 -11.41 -4.07
C PRO A 75 -4.99 -11.79 -4.66
N ASP A 76 -6.09 -11.37 -4.03
CA ASP A 76 -7.46 -11.66 -4.51
C ASP A 76 -7.73 -11.13 -5.93
N GLU A 77 -7.07 -10.04 -6.33
CA GLU A 77 -7.16 -9.49 -7.68
C GLU A 77 -6.40 -10.34 -8.72
N LEU A 78 -5.48 -11.20 -8.29
CA LEU A 78 -4.50 -11.92 -9.12
C LEU A 78 -4.64 -13.44 -9.08
N GLU A 79 -5.11 -13.98 -7.95
CA GLU A 79 -5.26 -15.40 -7.68
C GLU A 79 -6.19 -16.06 -8.69
N ASN A 80 -5.82 -17.26 -9.12
CA ASN A 80 -6.51 -18.04 -10.15
C ASN A 80 -6.61 -17.34 -11.52
N LYS A 81 -5.94 -16.20 -11.70
CA LYS A 81 -5.88 -15.47 -12.97
C LYS A 81 -4.45 -15.47 -13.53
N VAL A 82 -3.50 -15.01 -12.70
CA VAL A 82 -2.07 -14.93 -13.04
C VAL A 82 -1.17 -15.48 -11.93
N PHE A 83 -1.67 -15.54 -10.70
CA PHE A 83 -1.02 -16.19 -9.56
C PHE A 83 -1.78 -17.48 -9.23
N PHE A 84 -1.06 -18.60 -9.11
CA PHE A 84 -1.65 -19.90 -8.85
C PHE A 84 -0.95 -20.58 -7.67
N GLU A 85 -1.68 -20.90 -6.61
CA GLU A 85 -1.13 -21.70 -5.52
C GLU A 85 -0.93 -23.14 -6.01
N SER A 86 0.33 -23.56 -6.13
CA SER A 86 0.68 -24.89 -6.63
C SER A 86 2.10 -25.27 -6.21
N PRO A 87 2.26 -25.94 -5.06
CA PRO A 87 3.56 -26.43 -4.60
C PRO A 87 4.25 -27.37 -5.59
N GLU A 88 3.48 -28.13 -6.38
CA GLU A 88 3.99 -29.01 -7.44
C GLU A 88 4.72 -28.25 -8.56
N LEU A 89 4.35 -26.98 -8.76
CA LEU A 89 4.98 -26.06 -9.70
C LEU A 89 6.03 -25.17 -9.01
N CYS A 90 6.46 -25.54 -7.80
CA CYS A 90 7.45 -24.82 -7.01
C CYS A 90 8.58 -25.77 -6.53
N PRO A 91 9.27 -26.50 -7.43
CA PRO A 91 10.19 -27.57 -7.00
C PRO A 91 11.48 -27.07 -6.36
N THR A 92 11.86 -25.81 -6.57
CA THR A 92 13.16 -25.24 -6.15
C THR A 92 13.04 -24.03 -5.24
N THR A 93 11.97 -23.24 -5.39
CA THR A 93 11.73 -21.98 -4.68
C THR A 93 10.26 -21.85 -4.34
N ASN A 94 9.92 -21.07 -3.30
CA ASN A 94 8.52 -20.90 -2.88
C ASN A 94 7.65 -20.12 -3.89
N ASN A 95 8.23 -19.62 -4.99
CA ASN A 95 7.52 -19.15 -6.16
C ASN A 95 8.31 -19.42 -7.45
N GLN A 96 7.62 -19.54 -8.57
CA GLN A 96 8.22 -19.80 -9.88
C GLN A 96 7.42 -19.14 -11.02
N PHE A 97 8.10 -18.64 -12.04
CA PHE A 97 7.46 -18.02 -13.21
C PHE A 97 7.48 -18.93 -14.43
N TYR A 98 6.39 -18.88 -15.21
CA TYR A 98 6.19 -19.70 -16.41
C TYR A 98 5.67 -18.86 -17.59
N GLU A 99 6.08 -19.22 -18.80
CA GLU A 99 5.43 -18.72 -20.02
C GLU A 99 4.07 -19.39 -20.19
N ILE A 100 3.07 -18.63 -20.62
CA ILE A 100 1.68 -19.09 -20.75
C ILE A 100 1.59 -20.35 -21.61
N GLY A 101 2.42 -20.44 -22.66
CA GLY A 101 2.47 -21.57 -23.59
C GLY A 101 2.80 -22.92 -22.95
N GLN A 102 3.52 -22.94 -21.83
CA GLN A 102 4.11 -24.16 -21.28
C GLN A 102 3.14 -24.92 -20.39
N ILE A 103 2.19 -24.21 -19.79
CA ILE A 103 1.26 -24.73 -18.78
C ILE A 103 -0.18 -24.82 -19.31
N LYS A 104 -0.41 -24.64 -20.61
CA LYS A 104 -1.76 -24.61 -21.20
C LYS A 104 -2.58 -25.88 -20.95
N ASN A 105 -1.91 -27.01 -20.69
CA ASN A 105 -2.54 -28.28 -20.39
C ASN A 105 -2.92 -28.43 -18.90
N LEU A 106 -2.37 -27.58 -18.03
CA LEU A 106 -2.58 -27.61 -16.59
C LEU A 106 -3.53 -26.50 -16.12
N LEU A 107 -3.44 -25.31 -16.74
CA LEU A 107 -4.16 -24.12 -16.32
C LEU A 107 -4.73 -23.36 -17.52
N VAL A 108 -5.98 -22.90 -17.37
CA VAL A 108 -6.62 -21.99 -18.33
C VAL A 108 -6.28 -20.56 -17.92
N VAL A 109 -5.44 -19.90 -18.71
CA VAL A 109 -4.99 -18.53 -18.45
C VAL A 109 -5.59 -17.60 -19.51
N ALA A 110 -6.28 -16.55 -19.06
CA ALA A 110 -6.80 -15.52 -19.95
C ALA A 110 -5.63 -14.67 -20.52
N PRO A 111 -5.71 -14.21 -21.78
CA PRO A 111 -4.67 -13.35 -22.36
C PRO A 111 -4.60 -11.97 -21.68
N SER A 112 -5.68 -11.55 -21.01
CA SER A 112 -5.77 -10.29 -20.28
C SER A 112 -6.68 -10.43 -19.07
N ILE A 113 -6.43 -9.61 -18.04
CA ILE A 113 -7.22 -9.53 -16.81
C ILE A 113 -7.65 -8.09 -16.53
N ILE A 114 -8.76 -7.90 -15.82
CA ILE A 114 -9.19 -6.57 -15.38
C ILE A 114 -8.71 -6.37 -13.95
N ILE A 115 -7.95 -5.29 -13.71
CA ILE A 115 -7.53 -4.84 -12.38
C ILE A 115 -7.76 -3.34 -12.28
N GLY A 116 -8.44 -2.88 -11.23
CA GLY A 116 -8.71 -1.45 -11.04
C GLY A 116 -9.46 -0.82 -12.22
N GLY A 117 -10.36 -1.58 -12.87
CA GLY A 117 -11.11 -1.15 -14.06
C GLY A 117 -10.29 -1.06 -15.36
N ARG A 118 -9.01 -1.44 -15.34
CA ARG A 118 -8.13 -1.43 -16.52
C ARG A 118 -7.83 -2.85 -16.98
N SER A 119 -7.88 -3.07 -18.29
CA SER A 119 -7.41 -4.31 -18.90
C SER A 119 -5.89 -4.33 -18.93
N ARG A 120 -5.30 -5.43 -18.46
CA ARG A 120 -3.86 -5.70 -18.42
C ARG A 120 -3.56 -6.99 -19.16
N GLN A 121 -2.61 -6.95 -20.09
CA GLN A 121 -2.12 -8.13 -20.79
C GLN A 121 -1.31 -9.02 -19.84
N VAL A 122 -1.60 -10.31 -19.90
CA VAL A 122 -0.84 -11.35 -19.22
C VAL A 122 0.37 -11.70 -20.08
N LYS A 123 1.56 -11.56 -19.50
CA LYS A 123 2.85 -11.88 -20.14
C LYS A 123 3.36 -13.24 -19.69
N LYS A 124 3.19 -13.56 -18.41
CA LYS A 124 3.62 -14.78 -17.73
C LYS A 124 2.61 -15.12 -16.65
N ILE A 125 2.76 -16.28 -16.04
CA ILE A 125 2.10 -16.56 -14.77
C ILE A 125 3.14 -16.81 -13.68
N MET A 126 2.67 -16.84 -12.45
CA MET A 126 3.45 -17.24 -11.30
C MET A 126 2.73 -18.36 -10.54
N ALA A 127 3.45 -19.44 -10.27
CA ALA A 127 3.06 -20.41 -9.25
C ALA A 127 3.70 -20.04 -7.92
N TYR A 128 3.04 -20.35 -6.81
CA TYR A 128 3.59 -20.12 -5.47
C TYR A 128 3.16 -21.19 -4.47
N GLU A 129 3.92 -21.30 -3.39
CA GLU A 129 3.49 -21.93 -2.14
C GLU A 129 2.90 -20.86 -1.22
N SER A 130 1.84 -21.17 -0.46
CA SER A 130 1.20 -20.22 0.48
C SER A 130 2.17 -19.46 1.39
N ILE A 131 3.28 -20.10 1.81
CA ILE A 131 4.32 -19.46 2.62
C ILE A 131 4.95 -18.23 1.93
N TRP A 132 4.98 -18.19 0.59
CA TRP A 132 5.48 -17.05 -0.16
C TRP A 132 4.59 -15.81 0.00
N LEU A 133 3.28 -15.96 -0.16
CA LEU A 133 2.33 -14.85 0.05
C LEU A 133 2.32 -14.41 1.51
N GLN A 134 2.36 -15.38 2.44
CA GLN A 134 2.44 -15.07 3.87
C GLN A 134 3.64 -14.16 4.17
N ARG A 135 4.83 -14.53 3.69
CA ARG A 135 6.08 -13.81 3.98
C ARG A 135 6.23 -12.50 3.22
N ASN A 136 5.76 -12.44 1.97
CA ASN A 136 6.04 -11.30 1.08
C ASN A 136 4.86 -10.34 0.91
N TYR A 137 3.64 -10.74 1.29
CA TYR A 137 2.45 -9.91 1.21
C TYR A 137 1.73 -9.79 2.56
N TYR A 138 1.14 -10.87 3.07
CA TYR A 138 0.20 -10.75 4.20
C TYR A 138 0.84 -10.23 5.49
N GLU A 139 2.00 -10.77 5.90
CA GLU A 139 2.68 -10.30 7.10
C GLU A 139 3.20 -8.85 6.97
N PRO A 140 3.91 -8.48 5.88
CA PRO A 140 4.29 -7.08 5.66
C PRO A 140 3.09 -6.12 5.62
N MET A 141 2.02 -6.47 4.91
CA MET A 141 0.81 -5.64 4.81
C MET A 141 0.20 -5.40 6.19
N LEU A 142 0.10 -6.43 7.04
CA LEU A 142 -0.41 -6.29 8.40
C LEU A 142 0.45 -5.36 9.26
N ARG A 143 1.78 -5.42 9.13
CA ARG A 143 2.69 -4.51 9.85
C ARG A 143 2.60 -3.08 9.33
N LEU A 144 2.49 -2.90 8.01
CA LEU A 144 2.32 -1.58 7.38
C LEU A 144 0.95 -0.96 7.67
N GLN A 145 -0.11 -1.76 7.76
CA GLN A 145 -1.45 -1.29 8.15
C GLN A 145 -1.44 -0.64 9.52
N ARG A 146 -0.65 -1.17 10.47
CA ARG A 146 -0.46 -0.56 11.78
C ARG A 146 0.30 0.76 11.67
N ARG A 147 1.40 0.78 10.89
CA ARG A 147 2.19 1.99 10.65
C ARG A 147 1.41 3.12 9.97
N PHE A 148 0.43 2.80 9.13
CA PHE A 148 -0.36 3.79 8.38
C PHE A 148 -1.82 3.89 8.88
N SER A 149 -2.13 3.30 10.04
CA SER A 149 -3.45 3.48 10.62
C SER A 149 -3.63 4.92 11.10
N PRO A 150 -4.78 5.56 10.88
CA PRO A 150 -5.04 6.95 11.27
C PRO A 150 -5.10 7.22 12.79
N GLY A 151 -4.49 6.37 13.63
CA GLY A 151 -4.62 6.44 15.10
C GLY A 151 -3.34 6.78 15.86
N ASP A 152 -2.24 7.08 15.16
CA ASP A 152 -0.94 7.43 15.77
C ASP A 152 -0.46 8.84 15.34
N ASP A 153 -1.31 9.63 14.65
CA ASP A 153 -1.03 11.02 14.23
C ASP A 153 -1.79 12.06 15.08
N ASP A 154 -2.49 11.63 16.15
CA ASP A 154 -3.05 12.53 17.17
C ASP A 154 -2.08 12.57 18.36
N ASP A 155 -1.83 13.78 18.87
CA ASP A 155 -1.06 14.13 20.08
C ASP A 155 0.45 14.36 19.87
N ASN A 156 0.79 15.50 19.27
CA ASN A 156 1.86 16.38 19.80
C ASN A 156 1.77 17.80 19.20
N ASP A 157 0.55 18.32 19.06
CA ASP A 157 0.31 19.76 19.23
C ASP A 157 0.35 20.00 20.74
N ASP A 158 1.57 19.98 21.30
CA ASP A 158 1.83 20.60 22.60
C ASP A 158 1.63 22.10 22.38
N ASP A 159 0.36 22.53 22.49
CA ASP A 159 -0.01 23.87 22.90
C ASP A 159 0.61 24.09 24.29
N ASP A 160 1.88 24.48 24.31
CA ASP A 160 2.50 25.16 25.45
C ASP A 160 1.79 26.52 25.58
N ASP A 161 0.58 26.50 26.13
CA ASP A 161 0.00 27.59 26.90
C ASP A 161 0.88 27.74 28.17
N ASP A 162 2.07 28.35 27.99
CA ASP A 162 2.80 28.94 29.09
C ASP A 162 2.02 30.20 29.52
N ASP A 163 1.08 29.97 30.44
CA ASP A 163 0.60 30.93 31.42
C ASP A 163 1.81 31.47 32.20
N ASP A 164 2.52 32.44 31.63
CA ASP A 164 3.39 33.33 32.40
C ASP A 164 2.49 34.38 33.07
N ASP A 165 2.02 33.99 34.26
CA ASP A 165 1.79 34.87 35.40
C ASP A 165 3.00 35.80 35.56
N ASP A 166 2.85 37.07 35.19
CA ASP A 166 3.64 38.14 35.78
C ASP A 166 2.69 39.26 36.22
N ASP A 167 2.57 39.31 37.55
CA ASP A 167 2.12 40.42 38.37
C ASP A 167 2.65 41.77 37.84
N ASP A 168 1.83 42.81 37.93
CA ASP A 168 2.20 44.06 38.61
C ASP A 168 1.06 45.09 38.51
N ASP A 169 0.55 45.44 39.70
CA ASP A 169 0.32 46.80 40.20
C ASP A 169 -0.49 47.80 39.34
N ASP A 170 -1.67 48.17 39.84
CA ASP A 170 -1.84 49.49 40.47
C ASP A 170 -3.32 49.74 40.82
N ASP A 171 -3.57 49.72 42.13
CA ASP A 171 -4.15 50.82 42.91
C ASP A 171 -5.29 51.70 42.32
N ASP A 172 -6.26 51.84 43.23
CA ASP A 172 -6.98 53.07 43.56
C ASP A 172 -8.33 53.40 42.91
N ASP A 173 -9.30 53.42 43.84
CA ASP A 173 -10.27 54.47 44.10
C ASP A 173 -11.59 54.53 43.33
N ASP A 174 -12.64 54.19 44.10
CA ASP A 174 -13.75 55.10 44.43
C ASP A 174 -14.21 56.08 43.33
N ASN A 175 -15.38 55.85 42.73
CA ASN A 175 -16.59 56.51 43.21
C ASN A 175 -17.82 56.22 42.34
N ASN A 176 -18.89 55.92 43.06
CA ASN A 176 -20.25 56.37 42.83
C ASN A 176 -20.39 57.66 41.98
N ASP A 177 -21.11 57.62 40.86
CA ASP A 177 -22.34 58.41 40.75
C ASP A 177 -23.20 58.13 39.50
N ASN A 178 -24.46 57.90 39.83
CA ASN A 178 -25.67 57.91 39.03
C ASN A 178 -25.90 59.26 38.32
N TYR A 179 -26.00 59.25 36.98
CA TYR A 179 -26.80 60.23 36.24
C TYR A 179 -27.54 59.60 35.06
N ASN A 180 -28.83 59.35 35.29
CA ASN A 180 -29.85 59.39 34.24
C ASN A 180 -30.02 60.83 33.73
N TYR A 181 -30.05 61.04 32.41
CA TYR A 181 -31.11 61.81 31.75
C TYR A 181 -31.18 61.51 30.25
N THR A 182 -32.42 61.27 29.84
CA THR A 182 -33.02 61.16 28.49
C THR A 182 -32.57 62.21 27.47
N THR A 183 -32.44 61.85 26.18
CA THR A 183 -33.47 62.11 25.13
C THR A 183 -33.01 61.76 23.71
N SER A 184 -33.87 61.01 23.01
CA SER A 184 -34.29 61.13 21.60
C SER A 184 -33.28 61.47 20.50
N SER A 185 -33.14 60.55 19.51
CA SER A 185 -33.89 60.66 18.24
C SER A 185 -33.46 59.60 17.21
N SER A 186 -34.47 58.98 16.61
CA SER A 186 -34.57 58.44 15.24
C SER A 186 -33.30 58.21 14.42
N SER A 187 -33.13 56.98 13.91
CA SER A 187 -33.56 56.67 12.54
C SER A 187 -33.44 55.18 12.22
N THR A 188 -34.54 54.67 11.65
CA THR A 188 -34.73 53.38 11.00
C THR A 188 -33.89 53.24 9.72
N CYS A 189 -33.51 52.01 9.36
CA CYS A 189 -33.72 51.37 8.03
C CYS A 189 -32.92 50.06 7.95
N VAL A 190 -33.57 48.92 8.17
CA VAL A 190 -34.10 47.92 7.21
C VAL A 190 -33.08 47.03 6.51
N ILE A 191 -33.33 45.74 6.71
CA ILE A 191 -32.70 44.56 6.15
C ILE A 191 -33.47 44.21 4.86
N SER A 192 -32.77 43.86 3.79
CA SER A 192 -33.18 42.86 2.79
C SER A 192 -31.93 42.41 2.03
#